data_AF-A0A4R3A4M2-F1
#
_entry.id   AF-A0A4R3A4M2-F1
#
_cell.length_a   1.000
_cell.length_b   1.000
_cell.length_c   1.000
_cell.angle_alpha   90.00
_cell.angle_beta   90.00
_cell.angle_gamma   90.00
#
_symmetry.space_group_name_H-M   'P 1'
#
loop_
_entity.id
_entity.type
_entity.pdbx_description
1 polymer ?
#
loop_
_entity_poly.entity_id
_entity_poly.type
_entity_poly.pdbx_seq_one_letter_code
_entity_poly.pdbx_strand_id
1 'polypeptide(L)'
;MTNSTDTQQKKGGFKKFLFITILVILAIGASITYYKYYFVFGEGVKSGYLNYAVKKGNVFKTYEGKLIQEGFGQMKAGGVASNQFEFSIEDDTVFKQLESNSGKVL
;
A
#
# COMPACT_ATOMS: atom_id res chain seq x y z
N MET A 1 56.45 -15.20 -47.23
CA MET A 1 56.04 -14.06 -46.38
C MET A 1 54.60 -14.30 -45.96
N THR A 2 54.36 -14.35 -44.66
CA THR A 2 53.15 -14.85 -44.00
C THR A 2 52.00 -13.84 -44.08
N ASN A 3 50.86 -14.24 -44.64
CA ASN A 3 49.62 -13.46 -44.56
C ASN A 3 48.86 -13.87 -43.30
N SER A 4 48.79 -12.94 -42.36
CA SER A 4 48.07 -13.06 -41.10
C SER A 4 46.57 -13.20 -41.34
N THR A 5 45.99 -14.29 -40.86
CA THR A 5 44.55 -14.51 -40.81
C THR A 5 43.90 -13.52 -39.85
N ASP A 6 43.21 -12.55 -40.44
CA ASP A 6 42.39 -11.58 -39.73
C ASP A 6 41.22 -12.31 -39.06
N THR A 7 41.30 -12.48 -37.73
CA THR A 7 40.29 -13.21 -36.96
C THR A 7 39.13 -12.26 -36.67
N GLN A 8 38.17 -12.22 -37.60
CA GLN A 8 36.91 -11.51 -37.47
C GLN A 8 36.16 -11.99 -36.21
N GLN A 9 36.26 -11.23 -35.11
CA GLN A 9 35.49 -11.48 -33.90
C GLN A 9 34.01 -11.14 -34.12
N LYS A 10 33.23 -12.14 -34.54
CA LYS A 10 31.77 -12.06 -34.60
C LYS A 10 31.16 -12.21 -33.20
N LYS A 11 31.34 -11.22 -32.32
CA LYS A 11 30.84 -11.19 -30.92
C LYS A 11 29.60 -10.30 -30.71
N GLY A 12 28.76 -10.13 -31.73
CA GLY A 12 27.62 -9.20 -31.69
C GLY A 12 26.28 -9.78 -31.20
N GLY A 13 26.06 -11.10 -31.31
CA GLY A 13 24.75 -11.72 -31.02
C GLY A 13 24.51 -12.00 -29.54
N PHE A 14 25.49 -12.57 -28.84
CA PHE A 14 25.35 -12.98 -27.44
C PHE A 14 25.15 -11.80 -26.49
N LYS A 15 25.83 -10.67 -26.72
CA LYS A 15 25.63 -9.44 -25.93
C LYS A 15 24.23 -8.86 -26.10
N LYS A 16 23.69 -8.88 -27.33
CA LYS A 16 22.32 -8.44 -27.62
C LYS A 16 21.29 -9.36 -26.99
N PHE A 17 21.50 -10.68 -27.08
CA PHE A 17 20.66 -11.67 -26.43
C PHE A 17 20.65 -11.48 -24.90
N LEU A 18 21.83 -11.37 -24.27
CA LEU A 18 21.95 -11.14 -22.83
C LEU A 18 21.27 -9.83 -22.40
N PHE A 19 21.45 -8.76 -23.17
CA PHE A 19 20.80 -7.47 -22.90
C PHE A 19 19.27 -7.57 -22.97
N ILE A 20 18.73 -8.22 -24.02
CA ILE A 20 17.28 -8.44 -24.16
C ILE A 20 16.75 -9.29 -23.00
N THR A 21 17.45 -10.37 -22.64
CA THR A 21 17.05 -11.24 -21.53
C THR A 21 16.99 -10.49 -20.20
N ILE A 22 17.98 -9.66 -19.88
CA ILE A 22 17.98 -8.82 -18.68
C ILE A 22 16.80 -7.83 -18.70
N LEU A 23 16.55 -7.21 -19.85
CA LEU A 23 15.45 -6.26 -20.01
C LEU A 23 14.08 -6.92 -19.78
N VAL A 24 13.89 -8.14 -20.29
CA VAL A 24 12.67 -8.93 -20.07
C VAL A 24 12.51 -9.29 -18.60
N ILE A 25 13.58 -9.73 -17.93
CA ILE A 25 13.53 -10.04 -16.49
C ILE A 25 13.15 -8.80 -15.68
N LEU A 26 13.73 -7.64 -16.00
CA LEU A 26 13.39 -6.38 -15.34
C LEU A 26 11.94 -5.98 -15.60
N ALA A 27 11.45 -6.13 -16.83
CA ALA A 27 10.06 -5.83 -17.18
C ALA A 27 9.07 -6.72 -16.42
N ILE A 28 9.35 -8.02 -16.33
CA ILE A 28 8.54 -8.97 -15.56
C ILE A 28 8.57 -8.62 -14.08
N GLY A 29 9.76 -8.39 -13.52
CA GLY A 29 9.93 -8.01 -12.11
C GLY A 29 9.20 -6.72 -11.76
N ALA A 30 9.32 -5.69 -12.61
CA ALA A 30 8.60 -4.43 -12.45
C ALA A 30 7.08 -4.63 -12.51
N SER A 31 6.59 -5.46 -13.44
CA SER A 31 5.16 -5.74 -13.59
C SER A 31 4.60 -6.47 -12.36
N ILE A 32 5.34 -7.44 -11.81
CA ILE A 32 4.95 -8.15 -10.59
C ILE A 32 4.94 -7.21 -9.38
N THR A 33 5.98 -6.40 -9.21
CA THR A 33 6.04 -5.41 -8.11
C THR A 33 4.89 -4.41 -8.23
N TYR A 34 4.63 -3.90 -9.44
CA TYR A 34 3.50 -3.00 -9.68
C TYR A 34 2.17 -3.67 -9.28
N TYR A 35 1.92 -4.88 -9.77
CA TYR A 35 0.68 -5.60 -9.48
C TYR A 35 0.51 -5.95 -7.99
N LYS A 36 1.60 -6.22 -7.25
CA LYS A 36 1.49 -6.58 -5.83
C LYS A 36 1.35 -5.38 -4.89
N TYR A 37 1.99 -4.25 -5.21
CA TYR A 37 2.10 -3.13 -4.27
C TYR A 37 1.32 -1.89 -4.68
N TYR A 38 1.05 -1.72 -5.98
CA TYR A 38 0.42 -0.52 -6.53
C TYR A 38 -0.94 -0.79 -7.18
N PHE A 39 -1.22 -2.03 -7.58
CA PHE A 39 -2.54 -2.38 -8.12
C PHE A 39 -3.55 -2.57 -6.99
N VAL A 40 -4.49 -1.64 -6.91
CA VAL A 40 -5.62 -1.69 -5.97
C VAL A 40 -6.72 -2.53 -6.61
N PHE A 41 -6.91 -3.77 -6.14
CA PHE A 41 -7.90 -4.72 -6.68
C PHE A 41 -9.36 -4.24 -6.53
N GLY A 42 -9.61 -3.33 -5.58
CA GLY A 42 -10.90 -2.70 -5.40
C GLY A 42 -10.77 -1.47 -4.53
N GLU A 43 -11.34 -0.37 -5.02
CA GLU A 43 -11.52 0.85 -4.23
C GLU A 43 -12.89 0.76 -3.54
N GLY A 44 -12.93 1.00 -2.24
CA GLY A 44 -14.18 0.92 -1.48
C GLY A 44 -14.08 1.67 -0.17
N VAL A 45 -15.17 2.31 0.21
CA VAL A 45 -15.32 2.97 1.51
C VAL A 45 -16.22 2.10 2.37
N LYS A 46 -15.78 1.76 3.58
CA LYS A 46 -16.65 1.13 4.58
C LYS A 46 -17.38 2.25 5.30
N SER A 47 -18.71 2.22 5.27
CA SER A 47 -19.55 3.16 6.02
C SER A 47 -19.30 2.99 7.52
N GLY A 48 -19.09 4.10 8.22
CA GLY A 48 -18.87 4.06 9.66
C GLY A 48 -18.83 5.47 10.25
N TYR A 49 -18.95 5.54 11.58
CA TYR A 49 -18.92 6.78 12.31
C TYR A 49 -17.55 6.95 12.94
N LEU A 50 -16.87 8.05 12.63
CA LEU A 50 -15.66 8.43 13.34
C LEU A 50 -16.06 8.91 14.74
N ASN A 51 -15.77 8.08 15.74
CA ASN A 51 -16.13 8.37 17.13
C ASN A 51 -15.22 9.45 17.71
N TYR A 52 -13.90 9.27 17.58
CA TYR A 52 -12.92 10.28 17.96
C TYR A 52 -11.63 10.20 17.15
N ALA A 53 -10.94 11.33 17.06
CA ALA A 53 -9.51 11.44 16.77
C ALA A 53 -8.88 12.31 17.87
N VAL A 54 -7.89 11.79 18.59
CA VAL A 54 -7.30 12.45 19.76
C VAL A 54 -5.79 12.32 19.78
N LYS A 55 -5.11 13.37 20.24
CA LYS A 55 -3.67 13.34 20.52
C LYS A 55 -3.45 12.92 21.97
N LYS A 56 -2.85 11.74 22.19
CA LYS A 56 -2.61 11.15 23.52
C LYS A 56 -1.12 11.04 23.81
N GLY A 57 -0.74 11.19 25.08
CA GLY A 57 0.61 10.91 25.58
C GLY A 57 1.30 12.10 26.28
N ASN A 58 2.06 11.79 27.33
CA ASN A 58 2.77 12.78 28.15
C ASN A 58 4.20 13.06 27.64
N VAL A 59 4.91 12.01 27.18
CA VAL A 59 6.30 12.10 26.69
C VAL A 59 6.36 11.82 25.18
N PHE A 60 5.74 10.73 24.73
CA PHE A 60 5.55 10.43 23.31
C PHE A 60 4.09 10.64 22.96
N LYS A 61 3.82 11.65 22.12
CA LYS A 61 2.47 11.97 21.68
C LYS A 61 2.14 11.17 20.43
N THR A 62 1.04 10.43 20.45
CA THR A 62 0.49 9.71 19.30
C THR A 62 -0.88 10.25 18.97
N TYR A 63 -1.22 10.21 17.68
CA TYR A 63 -2.57 10.50 17.22
C TYR A 63 -3.31 9.19 17.08
N GLU A 64 -4.44 9.08 17.79
CA GLU A 64 -5.23 7.86 17.86
C GLU A 64 -6.66 8.15 17.42
N GLY A 65 -7.22 7.27 16.61
CA GLY A 65 -8.59 7.33 16.15
C GLY A 65 -9.40 6.10 16.54
N LYS A 66 -10.71 6.26 16.63
CA LYS A 66 -11.68 5.17 16.79
C LYS A 66 -12.82 5.31 15.78
N LEU A 67 -13.00 4.29 14.95
CA LEU A 67 -14.12 4.15 14.03
C LEU A 67 -15.11 3.13 14.57
N ILE A 68 -16.40 3.45 14.48
CA ILE A 68 -17.49 2.54 14.81
C ILE A 68 -18.21 2.20 13.53
N GLN A 69 -18.20 0.92 13.15
CA GLN A 69 -19.01 0.41 12.06
C GLN A 69 -20.29 -0.17 12.65
N GLU A 70 -21.41 0.50 12.37
CA GLU A 70 -22.74 -0.04 12.67
C GLU A 70 -22.96 -1.29 11.80
N GLY A 71 -23.34 -2.39 12.45
CA GLY A 71 -23.53 -3.66 11.79
C GLY A 71 -24.17 -4.68 12.72
N PHE A 72 -24.65 -5.77 12.13
CA PHE A 72 -25.21 -6.90 12.87
C PHE A 72 -24.09 -7.83 13.32
N GLY A 73 -23.26 -7.39 14.27
CA GLY A 73 -22.34 -8.30 14.96
C GLY A 73 -23.13 -9.29 15.81
N GLN A 74 -22.72 -10.57 15.82
CA GLN A 74 -23.31 -11.56 16.72
C GLN A 74 -22.87 -11.30 18.16
N MET A 75 -23.60 -10.46 18.90
CA MET A 75 -23.60 -10.55 20.36
C MET A 75 -24.49 -11.71 20.79
N LYS A 76 -23.97 -12.55 21.68
CA LYS A 76 -24.79 -13.43 22.52
C LYS A 76 -25.84 -12.52 23.20
N ALA A 77 -27.12 -12.71 22.89
CA ALA A 77 -28.28 -11.98 23.42
C ALA A 77 -28.74 -10.69 22.69
N GLY A 78 -29.06 -10.80 21.40
CA GLY A 78 -30.16 -10.01 20.79
C GLY A 78 -29.97 -8.50 20.61
N GLY A 79 -28.76 -7.96 20.80
CA GLY A 79 -28.43 -6.55 20.54
C GLY A 79 -27.69 -6.33 19.21
N VAL A 80 -27.83 -5.11 18.65
CA VAL A 80 -27.00 -4.64 17.52
C VAL A 80 -25.57 -4.42 18.03
N ALA A 81 -24.64 -5.32 17.72
CA ALA A 81 -23.24 -5.17 18.10
C ALA A 81 -22.44 -4.48 16.99
N SER A 82 -22.06 -3.23 17.22
CA SER A 82 -21.22 -2.46 16.29
C SER A 82 -19.74 -2.85 16.44
N ASN A 83 -19.03 -2.98 15.31
CA ASN A 83 -17.59 -3.26 15.32
C ASN A 83 -16.81 -1.97 15.61
N GLN A 84 -15.81 -2.05 16.48
CA GLN A 84 -14.93 -0.93 16.82
C GLN A 84 -13.54 -1.18 16.23
N PHE A 85 -13.02 -0.18 15.53
CA PHE A 85 -11.68 -0.20 14.96
C PHE A 85 -10.86 0.93 15.56
N GLU A 86 -9.75 0.58 16.20
CA GLU A 86 -8.77 1.53 16.72
C GLU A 86 -7.58 1.60 15.76
N PHE A 87 -7.08 2.81 15.50
CA PHE A 87 -5.99 3.05 14.56
C PHE A 87 -5.16 4.25 14.99
N SER A 88 -3.91 4.29 14.54
CA SER A 88 -3.01 5.43 14.72
C SER A 88 -2.95 6.29 13.45
N ILE A 89 -2.63 7.57 13.62
CA ILE A 89 -2.50 8.54 12.52
C ILE A 89 -1.06 9.04 12.50
N GLU A 90 -0.40 8.94 11.35
CA GLU A 90 0.99 9.37 11.18
C GLU A 90 1.09 10.87 10.82
N ASP A 91 0.19 11.37 9.97
CA ASP A 91 0.25 12.72 9.42
C ASP A 91 -0.61 13.72 10.22
N ASP A 92 0.01 14.81 10.68
CA ASP A 92 -0.64 15.92 11.41
C ASP A 92 -1.82 16.54 10.64
N THR A 93 -1.72 16.61 9.31
CA THR A 93 -2.75 17.16 8.41
C THR A 93 -3.96 16.23 8.36
N VAL A 94 -3.72 14.92 8.26
CA VAL A 94 -4.77 13.90 8.31
C VAL A 94 -5.44 13.92 9.67
N PHE A 95 -4.67 14.05 10.76
CA PHE A 95 -5.20 14.19 12.10
C PHE A 95 -6.15 15.39 12.22
N LYS A 96 -5.73 16.57 11.76
CA LYS A 96 -6.57 17.79 11.81
C LYS A 96 -7.87 17.61 11.01
N GLN A 97 -7.79 16.95 9.85
CA GLN A 97 -8.97 16.67 9.05
C GLN A 97 -9.93 15.72 9.79
N LEU A 98 -9.42 14.64 10.39
CA LEU A 98 -10.22 13.69 11.15
C LEU A 98 -10.80 14.30 12.42
N GLU A 99 -10.01 15.08 13.16
CA GLU A 99 -10.45 15.83 14.35
C GLU A 99 -11.62 16.75 14.01
N SER A 100 -11.53 17.51 12.91
CA SER A 100 -12.62 18.41 12.46
C SER A 100 -13.88 17.69 11.98
N ASN A 101 -13.78 16.40 11.65
CA ASN A 101 -14.89 15.56 11.21
C ASN A 101 -15.28 14.50 12.24
N SER A 102 -14.70 14.55 13.44
CA SER A 102 -15.05 13.67 14.55
C SER A 102 -16.52 13.87 14.93
N GLY A 103 -17.26 12.77 15.08
CA GLY A 103 -18.70 12.80 15.34
C GLY A 103 -19.57 13.02 14.09
N LYS A 104 -18.99 13.12 12.89
CA LYS A 104 -19.73 13.06 11.61
C LYS A 104 -19.74 11.63 11.06
N VAL A 105 -20.81 11.31 10.35
CA VAL A 105 -20.92 10.07 9.57
C VAL A 105 -19.98 10.17 8.37
N LEU A 106 -19.12 9.18 8.18
CA LEU A 106 -18.18 9.08 7.06
C LEU A 106 -18.61 8.00 6.06
#